data_AF-A0A7S2LIJ7-F1
#
_entry.id   AF-A0A7S2LIJ7-F1
#
_cell.length_a   1.000
_cell.length_b   1.000
_cell.length_c   1.000
_cell.angle_alpha   90.00
_cell.angle_beta   90.00
_cell.angle_gamma   90.00
#
_symmetry.space_group_name_H-M   'P 1'
#
loop_
_entity.id
_entity.type
_entity.pdbx_description
1 polymer ?
#
loop_
_entity_poly.entity_id
_entity_poly.type
_entity_poly.pdbx_seq_one_letter_code
_entity_poly.pdbx_strand_id
1 'polypeptide(L)'
;FLFSDGCITSGLSDQAEILRRVTGWAAEGITTTTFGIGAGFDEPLMRGIAEAGQGRHVFLATAADIPRLVSKAVHDLLNVFASEASLDIRGGANTTVARIYGASADDEGAAAEGLLRLGDLHHANERMALLELEAAPPGEVHEGASFEAARWTLEFQRKGARTQFSGSLALTATQQRAGLPSEAASVRAMFAIRHASDMELQVAEHLSRRERLRAQELKNEQIALLRGALEAARSDGGVDGKELAALEGVLARAEKVAERLVAGEDSELMRRQCVQETEVARAMSVAGFSSGADSDVDLDAPDDGSTSGGWRQVQRRMRDFDQMSGSGSCSPRSVG
;
A
#
# COMPACT_ATOMS: atom_id res chain seq x y z
N PHE A 1 -2.90 3.36 -18.61
CA PHE A 1 -1.85 4.18 -17.95
C PHE A 1 -1.81 5.55 -18.60
N LEU A 2 -1.70 6.62 -17.81
CA LEU A 2 -1.60 8.02 -18.27
C LEU A 2 -0.33 8.64 -17.70
N PHE A 3 0.45 9.36 -18.50
CA PHE A 3 1.63 10.09 -18.07
C PHE A 3 1.45 11.58 -18.36
N SER A 4 1.84 12.44 -17.42
CA SER A 4 1.85 13.90 -17.63
C SER A 4 3.02 14.56 -16.91
N ASP A 5 3.69 15.49 -17.60
CA ASP A 5 4.71 16.39 -17.07
C ASP A 5 4.21 17.85 -16.97
N GLY A 6 2.96 18.12 -17.35
CA GLY A 6 2.42 19.48 -17.48
C GLY A 6 0.90 19.59 -17.30
N CYS A 7 0.41 20.83 -17.31
CA CYS A 7 -1.02 21.14 -17.28
C CYS A 7 -1.65 20.99 -18.67
N ILE A 8 -2.98 20.79 -18.70
CA ILE A 8 -3.75 20.77 -19.95
C ILE A 8 -3.68 22.15 -20.60
N THR A 9 -3.20 22.20 -21.83
CA THR A 9 -3.12 23.44 -22.64
C THR A 9 -4.14 23.49 -23.78
N SER A 10 -4.76 22.35 -24.11
CA SER A 10 -5.75 22.24 -25.19
C SER A 10 -6.71 21.08 -24.96
N GLY A 11 -7.89 21.14 -25.59
CA GLY A 11 -8.92 20.11 -25.47
C GLY A 11 -9.86 20.35 -24.28
N LEU A 12 -10.42 19.26 -23.75
CA LEU A 12 -11.29 19.30 -22.58
C LEU A 12 -10.45 19.59 -21.33
N SER A 13 -10.69 20.73 -20.69
CA SER A 13 -10.00 21.16 -19.46
C SER A 13 -10.89 21.19 -18.22
N ASP A 14 -12.20 20.96 -18.37
CA ASP A 14 -13.11 20.88 -17.23
C ASP A 14 -12.88 19.57 -16.45
N GLN A 15 -12.32 19.71 -15.24
CA GLN A 15 -12.02 18.59 -14.35
C GLN A 15 -13.26 17.74 -14.07
N ALA A 16 -14.42 18.34 -13.80
CA ALA A 16 -15.62 17.59 -13.47
C ALA A 16 -16.07 16.68 -14.62
N GLU A 17 -16.02 17.19 -15.86
CA GLU A 17 -16.33 16.41 -17.06
C GLU A 17 -15.29 15.30 -17.34
N ILE A 18 -13.99 15.58 -17.13
CA ILE A 18 -12.93 14.56 -17.27
C ILE A 18 -13.20 13.40 -16.31
N LEU A 19 -13.40 13.70 -15.03
CA LEU A 19 -13.64 12.68 -14.00
C LEU A 19 -14.90 11.86 -14.32
N ARG A 20 -15.98 12.51 -14.76
CA ARG A 20 -17.23 11.83 -15.16
C ARG A 20 -17.00 10.78 -16.26
N ARG A 21 -16.17 11.11 -17.26
CA ARG A 21 -15.83 10.19 -18.36
C ARG A 21 -14.97 9.03 -17.88
N VAL A 22 -13.99 9.32 -17.04
CA VAL A 22 -13.10 8.31 -16.48
C VAL A 22 -13.89 7.32 -15.61
N THR A 23 -14.86 7.80 -14.81
CA THR A 23 -15.80 6.92 -14.08
C THR A 23 -16.60 6.02 -15.01
N GLY A 24 -17.05 6.54 -16.17
CA GLY A 24 -17.71 5.74 -17.20
C GLY A 24 -16.81 4.62 -17.73
N TRP A 25 -15.54 4.93 -18.02
CA TRP A 25 -14.56 3.93 -18.44
C TRP A 25 -14.28 2.89 -17.36
N ALA A 26 -14.20 3.29 -16.09
CA ALA A 26 -14.05 2.37 -14.97
C ALA A 26 -15.24 1.40 -14.88
N ALA A 27 -16.47 1.89 -15.07
CA ALA A 27 -17.66 1.04 -15.12
C ALA A 27 -17.66 0.03 -16.28
N GLU A 28 -16.93 0.31 -17.36
CA GLU A 28 -16.67 -0.59 -18.47
C GLU A 28 -15.46 -1.53 -18.23
N GLY A 29 -14.83 -1.47 -17.05
CA GLY A 29 -13.68 -2.29 -16.67
C GLY A 29 -12.33 -1.73 -17.11
N ILE A 30 -12.26 -0.46 -17.51
CA ILE A 30 -11.01 0.20 -17.89
C ILE A 30 -10.41 0.94 -16.69
N THR A 31 -9.41 0.33 -16.06
CA THR A 31 -8.67 0.94 -14.95
C THR A 31 -7.63 1.96 -15.42
N THR A 32 -7.58 3.13 -14.78
CA THR A 32 -6.65 4.21 -15.13
C THR A 32 -5.68 4.54 -14.01
N THR A 33 -4.42 4.12 -14.16
CA THR A 33 -3.30 4.56 -13.30
C THR A 33 -2.59 5.76 -13.94
N THR A 34 -2.32 6.79 -13.15
CA THR A 34 -1.73 8.06 -13.61
C THR A 34 -0.30 8.25 -13.06
N PHE A 35 0.57 8.83 -13.87
CA PHE A 35 1.96 9.11 -13.55
C PHE A 35 2.24 10.60 -13.75
N GLY A 36 2.53 11.32 -12.66
CA GLY A 36 2.92 12.72 -12.71
C GLY A 36 4.43 12.88 -12.68
N ILE A 37 5.01 13.63 -13.62
CA ILE A 37 6.46 13.79 -13.77
C ILE A 37 6.86 15.21 -13.36
N GLY A 38 7.75 15.32 -12.37
CA GLY A 38 8.25 16.62 -11.90
C GLY A 38 7.17 17.53 -11.30
N ALA A 39 7.43 18.84 -11.21
CA ALA A 39 6.51 19.77 -10.53
C ALA A 39 5.42 20.37 -11.45
N GLY A 40 5.52 20.18 -12.76
CA GLY A 40 4.74 20.94 -13.76
C GLY A 40 3.32 20.45 -14.01
N PHE A 41 2.97 19.24 -13.59
CA PHE A 41 1.64 18.66 -13.82
C PHE A 41 0.60 19.13 -12.79
N ASP A 42 -0.68 19.06 -13.20
CA ASP A 42 -1.85 19.28 -12.35
C ASP A 42 -2.09 18.05 -11.46
N GLU A 43 -1.58 18.11 -10.22
CA GLU A 43 -1.67 17.00 -9.25
C GLU A 43 -3.11 16.69 -8.83
N PRO A 44 -3.95 17.66 -8.42
CA PRO A 44 -5.36 17.39 -8.09
C PRO A 44 -6.11 16.70 -9.23
N LEU A 45 -5.90 17.13 -10.48
CA LEU A 45 -6.53 16.49 -11.63
C LEU A 45 -6.03 15.05 -11.83
N MET A 46 -4.70 14.85 -11.83
CA MET A 46 -4.12 13.52 -12.08
C MET A 46 -4.48 12.51 -10.98
N ARG A 47 -4.59 12.96 -9.73
CA ARG A 47 -5.06 12.16 -8.61
C ARG A 47 -6.54 11.80 -8.77
N GLY A 48 -7.38 12.80 -9.06
CA GLY A 48 -8.80 12.57 -9.30
C GLY A 48 -9.05 11.60 -10.47
N ILE A 49 -8.27 11.68 -11.55
CA ILE A 49 -8.37 10.73 -12.67
C ILE A 49 -8.02 9.31 -12.22
N ALA A 50 -6.98 9.13 -11.40
CA ALA A 50 -6.63 7.81 -10.89
C ALA A 50 -7.75 7.23 -10.02
N GLU A 51 -8.28 8.03 -9.09
CA GLU A 51 -9.37 7.64 -8.20
C GLU A 51 -10.65 7.29 -8.98
N ALA A 52 -11.09 8.18 -9.87
CA ALA A 52 -12.27 7.95 -10.72
C ALA A 52 -12.09 6.73 -11.65
N GLY A 53 -10.85 6.46 -12.04
CA GLY A 53 -10.46 5.34 -12.88
C GLY A 53 -10.15 4.05 -12.12
N GLN A 54 -10.40 4.00 -10.81
CA GLN A 54 -10.09 2.87 -9.93
C GLN A 54 -8.62 2.41 -10.00
N GLY A 55 -7.71 3.32 -10.36
CA GLY A 55 -6.27 3.07 -10.45
C GLY A 55 -5.48 3.80 -9.36
N ARG A 56 -4.16 3.87 -9.54
CA ARG A 56 -3.25 4.54 -8.60
C ARG A 56 -2.64 5.79 -9.23
N HIS A 57 -2.41 6.81 -8.40
CA HIS A 57 -1.54 7.93 -8.77
C HIS A 57 -0.09 7.63 -8.34
N VAL A 58 0.87 7.90 -9.22
CA VAL A 58 2.29 7.74 -8.94
C VAL A 58 3.04 9.00 -9.36
N PHE A 59 3.70 9.63 -8.41
CA PHE A 59 4.60 10.74 -8.61
C PHE A 59 6.02 10.25 -8.93
N LEU A 60 6.54 10.72 -10.07
CA LEU A 60 7.88 10.48 -10.57
C LEU A 60 8.70 11.75 -10.38
N ALA A 61 9.40 11.83 -9.25
CA ALA A 61 10.19 13.00 -8.89
C ALA A 61 11.37 13.22 -9.86
N THR A 62 12.00 12.14 -10.30
CA THR A 62 13.15 12.17 -11.21
C THR A 62 12.98 11.19 -12.37
N ALA A 63 13.70 11.41 -13.47
CA ALA A 63 13.71 10.49 -14.61
C ALA A 63 14.19 9.07 -14.22
N ALA A 64 15.07 8.96 -13.22
CA ALA A 64 15.57 7.69 -12.71
C ALA A 64 14.48 6.87 -11.99
N ASP A 65 13.41 7.50 -11.51
CA ASP A 65 12.30 6.80 -10.86
C ASP A 65 11.38 6.09 -11.86
N ILE A 66 11.38 6.52 -13.15
CA ILE A 66 10.45 6.05 -14.17
C ILE A 66 10.55 4.53 -14.38
N PRO A 67 11.72 3.93 -14.69
CA PRO A 67 11.78 2.50 -15.00
C PRO A 67 11.33 1.64 -13.82
N ARG A 68 11.74 2.03 -12.60
CA ARG A 68 11.42 1.31 -11.36
C ARG A 68 9.93 1.36 -11.03
N LEU A 69 9.34 2.57 -10.98
CA LEU A 69 7.96 2.75 -10.52
C LEU A 69 6.93 2.33 -11.57
N VAL A 70 7.22 2.50 -12.86
CA VAL A 70 6.36 2.01 -13.94
C VAL A 70 6.40 0.48 -14.01
N SER A 71 7.58 -0.13 -13.93
CA SER A 71 7.69 -1.60 -13.92
C SER A 71 6.93 -2.19 -12.73
N LYS A 72 7.04 -1.58 -11.54
CA LYS A 72 6.26 -1.98 -10.37
C LYS A 72 4.76 -1.89 -10.64
N ALA A 73 4.27 -0.78 -11.19
CA ALA A 73 2.85 -0.61 -11.48
C ALA A 73 2.31 -1.63 -12.50
N VAL A 74 3.11 -2.02 -13.50
CA VAL A 74 2.75 -3.07 -14.47
C VAL A 74 2.72 -4.44 -13.80
N HIS A 75 3.71 -4.76 -12.94
CA HIS A 75 3.72 -6.03 -12.21
C HIS A 75 2.59 -6.14 -11.20
N ASP A 76 2.24 -5.04 -10.53
CA ASP A 76 1.06 -4.96 -9.67
C ASP A 76 -0.17 -5.32 -10.53
N LEU A 77 -0.41 -4.62 -11.65
CA LEU A 77 -1.57 -4.88 -12.52
C LEU A 77 -1.71 -6.35 -12.98
N LEU A 78 -0.59 -7.01 -13.31
CA LEU A 78 -0.61 -8.37 -13.87
C LEU A 78 -0.75 -9.48 -12.82
N ASN A 79 -0.56 -9.18 -11.52
CA ASN A 79 -0.50 -10.19 -10.45
C ASN A 79 -1.65 -10.08 -9.44
N VAL A 80 -2.79 -9.52 -9.84
CA VAL A 80 -3.99 -9.46 -9.01
C VAL A 80 -4.51 -10.87 -8.73
N PHE A 81 -4.59 -11.21 -7.45
CA PHE A 81 -5.13 -12.48 -6.95
C PHE A 81 -6.62 -12.39 -6.64
N ALA A 82 -7.04 -11.25 -6.06
CA ALA A 82 -8.41 -10.95 -5.69
C ALA A 82 -8.65 -9.45 -5.80
N SER A 83 -9.84 -9.05 -6.22
CA SER A 83 -10.23 -7.64 -6.37
C SER A 83 -11.24 -7.21 -5.32
N GLU A 84 -11.37 -5.90 -5.12
CA GLU A 84 -12.37 -5.29 -4.23
C GLU A 84 -12.36 -5.85 -2.80
N ALA A 85 -11.16 -6.10 -2.24
CA ALA A 85 -11.06 -6.62 -0.89
C ALA A 85 -11.45 -5.56 0.16
N SER A 86 -12.31 -5.96 1.09
CA SER A 86 -12.74 -5.16 2.23
C SER A 86 -12.71 -5.98 3.51
N LEU A 87 -12.15 -5.39 4.57
CA LEU A 87 -12.07 -5.98 5.91
C LEU A 87 -13.02 -5.23 6.85
N ASP A 88 -14.09 -5.88 7.27
CA ASP A 88 -15.04 -5.36 8.28
C ASP A 88 -14.65 -5.90 9.66
N ILE A 89 -14.38 -5.01 10.61
CA ILE A 89 -13.97 -5.35 11.98
C ILE A 89 -15.01 -4.78 12.94
N ARG A 90 -15.65 -5.65 13.72
CA ARG A 90 -16.67 -5.27 14.69
C ARG A 90 -16.22 -5.61 16.11
N GLY A 91 -16.39 -4.66 17.01
CA GLY A 91 -16.16 -4.87 18.43
C GLY A 91 -17.11 -5.93 19.02
N GLY A 92 -16.62 -6.66 20.01
CA GLY A 92 -17.41 -7.59 20.80
C GLY A 92 -18.37 -6.88 21.77
N ALA A 93 -19.07 -7.64 22.61
CA ALA A 93 -20.08 -7.09 23.52
C ALA A 93 -19.56 -6.00 24.50
N ASN A 94 -18.26 -6.01 24.78
CA ASN A 94 -17.60 -5.14 25.76
C ASN A 94 -16.40 -4.39 25.16
N THR A 95 -16.35 -4.27 23.84
CA THR A 95 -15.22 -3.69 23.13
C THR A 95 -15.71 -2.86 21.96
N THR A 96 -15.15 -1.69 21.79
CA THR A 96 -15.38 -0.82 20.63
C THR A 96 -14.10 -0.71 19.83
N VAL A 97 -14.23 -0.58 18.51
CA VAL A 97 -13.10 -0.29 17.63
C VAL A 97 -12.86 1.21 17.67
N ALA A 98 -11.84 1.65 18.40
CA ALA A 98 -11.54 3.07 18.55
C ALA A 98 -10.91 3.65 17.29
N ARG A 99 -10.07 2.86 16.61
CA ARG A 99 -9.38 3.28 15.39
C ARG A 99 -8.99 2.09 14.52
N ILE A 100 -9.07 2.28 13.20
CA ILE A 100 -8.41 1.40 12.22
C ILE A 100 -7.45 2.24 11.41
N TYR A 101 -6.17 1.88 11.45
CA TYR A 101 -5.15 2.55 10.67
C TYR A 101 -5.15 2.03 9.23
N GLY A 102 -5.14 2.96 8.27
CA GLY A 102 -5.15 2.63 6.84
C GLY A 102 -6.53 2.77 6.19
N ALA A 103 -7.60 2.98 6.96
CA ALA A 103 -8.84 3.50 6.40
C ALA A 103 -8.57 4.93 5.93
N SER A 104 -8.77 5.20 4.64
CA SER A 104 -8.71 6.57 4.11
C SER A 104 -9.73 7.41 4.87
N ALA A 105 -9.24 8.40 5.63
CA ALA A 105 -10.10 9.36 6.32
C ALA A 105 -10.95 10.20 5.34
N ASP A 106 -10.61 10.15 4.05
CA ASP A 106 -11.32 10.83 2.95
C ASP A 106 -12.60 10.11 2.49
N ASP A 107 -12.96 8.96 3.09
CA ASP A 107 -14.32 8.42 2.98
C ASP A 107 -15.27 9.26 3.87
N GLU A 108 -15.48 10.54 3.49
CA GLU A 108 -16.51 11.44 4.05
C GLU A 108 -17.95 10.90 3.89
N GLY A 109 -18.11 9.76 3.23
CA GLY A 109 -19.37 9.03 3.13
C GLY A 109 -19.45 7.89 4.13
N ALA A 110 -19.80 8.18 5.38
CA ALA A 110 -20.32 7.21 6.36
C ALA A 110 -19.70 5.80 6.26
N ALA A 111 -18.37 5.70 6.19
CA ALA A 111 -17.71 4.40 6.31
C ALA A 111 -18.12 3.84 7.68
N ALA A 112 -18.83 2.71 7.66
CA ALA A 112 -19.27 2.06 8.89
C ALA A 112 -18.05 1.88 9.80
N GLU A 113 -18.17 2.32 11.06
CA GLU A 113 -17.14 2.11 12.09
C GLU A 113 -16.69 0.65 12.03
N GLY A 114 -15.45 0.39 11.61
CA GLY A 114 -14.96 -0.97 11.43
C GLY A 114 -14.52 -1.37 10.01
N LEU A 115 -14.89 -0.62 8.97
CA LEU A 115 -14.62 -1.02 7.58
C LEU A 115 -13.29 -0.47 7.05
N LEU A 116 -12.41 -1.37 6.62
CA LEU A 116 -11.15 -1.07 5.93
C LEU A 116 -11.21 -1.56 4.48
N ARG A 117 -11.11 -0.64 3.52
CA ARG A 117 -11.00 -0.99 2.09
C ARG A 117 -9.54 -1.31 1.75
N LEU A 118 -9.26 -2.57 1.43
CA LEU A 118 -7.93 -3.05 1.06
C LEU A 118 -7.67 -2.94 -0.44
N GLY A 119 -8.73 -2.87 -1.25
CA GLY A 119 -8.66 -2.80 -2.72
C GLY A 119 -8.18 -4.13 -3.30
N ASP A 120 -7.32 -4.08 -4.32
CA ASP A 120 -6.85 -5.28 -4.99
C ASP A 120 -5.71 -5.97 -4.21
N LEU A 121 -5.88 -7.26 -3.97
CA LEU A 121 -4.90 -8.14 -3.35
C LEU A 121 -4.07 -8.81 -4.43
N HIS A 122 -2.75 -8.79 -4.23
CA HIS A 122 -1.78 -9.25 -5.22
C HIS A 122 -1.04 -10.49 -4.71
N HIS A 123 -0.61 -11.36 -5.61
CA HIS A 123 0.25 -12.47 -5.25
C HIS A 123 1.55 -11.97 -4.59
N ALA A 124 2.01 -12.69 -3.56
CA ALA A 124 3.19 -12.35 -2.76
C ALA A 124 3.17 -10.96 -2.11
N ASN A 125 1.99 -10.33 -2.00
CA ASN A 125 1.82 -9.07 -1.32
C ASN A 125 1.01 -9.25 -0.04
N GLU A 126 1.67 -9.05 1.10
CA GLU A 126 1.04 -9.10 2.41
C GLU A 126 0.47 -7.73 2.79
N ARG A 127 -0.79 -7.72 3.22
CA ARG A 127 -1.50 -6.54 3.72
C ARG A 127 -1.70 -6.72 5.21
N MET A 128 -1.37 -5.68 5.97
CA MET A 128 -1.53 -5.70 7.42
C MET A 128 -2.54 -4.64 7.85
N ALA A 129 -3.40 -4.99 8.80
CA ALA A 129 -4.34 -4.05 9.41
C ALA A 129 -3.94 -3.83 10.87
N LEU A 130 -3.74 -2.56 11.25
CA LEU A 130 -3.49 -2.16 12.63
C LEU A 130 -4.75 -1.49 13.18
N LEU A 131 -5.16 -1.89 14.38
CA LEU A 131 -6.41 -1.45 14.98
C LEU A 131 -6.22 -1.17 16.48
N GLU A 132 -6.93 -0.16 16.99
CA GLU A 132 -7.02 0.17 18.41
C GLU A 132 -8.38 -0.26 18.93
N LEU A 133 -8.39 -1.05 19.99
CA LEU A 133 -9.59 -1.50 20.67
C LEU A 133 -9.69 -0.83 22.03
N GLU A 134 -10.85 -0.25 22.32
CA GLU A 134 -11.22 0.16 23.67
C GLU A 134 -12.05 -0.96 24.29
N ALA A 135 -11.48 -1.64 25.28
CA ALA A 135 -12.15 -2.70 25.99
C ALA A 135 -12.61 -2.20 27.37
N ALA A 136 -13.91 -2.33 27.65
CA ALA A 136 -14.51 -2.10 28.95
C ALA A 136 -15.02 -3.45 29.49
N PRO A 137 -14.12 -4.34 29.93
CA PRO A 137 -14.52 -5.68 30.38
C PRO A 137 -15.51 -5.60 31.56
N PRO A 138 -16.52 -6.48 31.62
CA PRO A 138 -17.54 -6.46 32.67
C PRO A 138 -16.90 -6.71 34.03
N GLY A 139 -17.38 -6.07 35.10
CA GLY A 139 -16.68 -6.00 36.40
C GLY A 139 -16.28 -7.31 37.10
N GLU A 140 -16.70 -8.49 36.62
CA GLU A 140 -16.37 -9.82 37.15
C GLU A 140 -15.39 -10.61 36.25
N VAL A 141 -14.46 -9.96 35.56
CA VAL A 141 -13.44 -10.70 34.81
C VAL A 141 -12.38 -11.24 35.76
N HIS A 142 -12.39 -12.56 35.98
CA HIS A 142 -11.37 -13.26 36.77
C HIS A 142 -10.03 -13.37 36.00
N GLU A 143 -8.94 -13.60 36.72
CA GLU A 143 -7.62 -13.86 36.13
C GLU A 143 -7.72 -14.95 35.05
N GLY A 144 -7.15 -14.68 33.88
CA GLY A 144 -7.13 -15.63 32.76
C GLY A 144 -8.46 -15.79 32.00
N ALA A 145 -9.52 -15.06 32.37
CA ALA A 145 -10.74 -15.04 31.59
C ALA A 145 -10.48 -14.46 30.20
N SER A 146 -10.91 -15.19 29.18
CA SER A 146 -10.81 -14.79 27.78
C SER A 146 -12.19 -14.40 27.26
N PHE A 147 -12.27 -13.28 26.54
CA PHE A 147 -13.50 -12.83 25.90
C PHE A 147 -13.24 -12.41 24.45
N GLU A 148 -14.25 -12.60 23.60
CA GLU A 148 -14.21 -12.14 22.20
C GLU A 148 -14.23 -10.61 22.19
N ALA A 149 -13.10 -10.01 21.81
CA ALA A 149 -12.90 -8.57 21.77
C ALA A 149 -13.29 -7.98 20.43
N ALA A 150 -13.07 -8.71 19.33
CA ALA A 150 -13.53 -8.29 18.01
C ALA A 150 -13.76 -9.48 17.09
N ARG A 151 -14.61 -9.30 16.10
CA ARG A 151 -14.79 -10.21 14.98
C ARG A 151 -14.43 -9.48 13.70
N TRP A 152 -13.70 -10.13 12.83
CA TRP A 152 -13.34 -9.57 11.52
C TRP A 152 -13.89 -10.44 10.40
N THR A 153 -14.24 -9.80 9.30
CA THR A 153 -14.77 -10.41 8.09
C THR A 153 -14.05 -9.79 6.89
N LEU A 154 -13.26 -10.60 6.19
CA LEU A 154 -12.61 -10.22 4.95
C LEU A 154 -13.45 -10.71 3.78
N GLU A 155 -13.84 -9.80 2.90
CA GLU A 155 -14.58 -10.10 1.69
C GLU A 155 -13.80 -9.64 0.47
N PHE A 156 -13.84 -10.40 -0.61
CA PHE A 156 -13.20 -10.02 -1.88
C PHE A 156 -13.83 -10.78 -3.05
N GLN A 157 -13.56 -10.32 -4.27
CA GLN A 157 -13.94 -10.98 -5.52
C GLN A 157 -12.78 -11.82 -6.04
N ARG A 158 -13.06 -13.06 -6.44
CA ARG A 158 -12.08 -13.94 -7.08
C ARG A 158 -12.73 -14.74 -8.19
N LYS A 159 -12.19 -14.61 -9.40
CA LYS A 159 -12.69 -15.30 -10.61
C LYS A 159 -14.22 -15.13 -10.81
N GLY A 160 -14.74 -13.93 -10.53
CA GLY A 160 -16.17 -13.62 -10.65
C GLY A 160 -17.06 -14.13 -9.51
N ALA A 161 -16.49 -14.67 -8.43
CA ALA A 161 -17.24 -15.11 -7.26
C ALA A 161 -16.78 -14.37 -6.00
N ARG A 162 -17.76 -13.95 -5.18
CA ARG A 162 -17.48 -13.37 -3.86
C ARG A 162 -17.02 -14.47 -2.92
N THR A 163 -15.88 -14.24 -2.28
CA THR A 163 -15.32 -15.11 -1.24
C THR A 163 -15.25 -14.33 0.06
N GLN A 164 -15.44 -15.03 1.18
CA GLN A 164 -15.41 -14.43 2.51
C GLN A 164 -14.58 -15.31 3.46
N PHE A 165 -13.76 -14.66 4.27
CA PHE A 165 -13.13 -15.24 5.45
C PHE A 165 -13.59 -14.47 6.68
N SER A 166 -13.63 -15.15 7.83
CA SER A 166 -13.95 -14.53 9.10
C SER A 166 -13.11 -15.13 10.20
N GLY A 167 -12.85 -14.33 11.22
CA GLY A 167 -12.20 -14.78 12.44
C GLY A 167 -12.53 -13.88 13.62
N SER A 168 -12.01 -14.25 14.78
CA SER A 168 -12.23 -13.53 16.03
C SER A 168 -10.91 -13.24 16.73
N LEU A 169 -10.84 -12.09 17.38
CA LEU A 169 -9.78 -11.68 18.28
C LEU A 169 -10.28 -11.84 19.71
N ALA A 170 -9.52 -12.56 20.53
CA ALA A 170 -9.82 -12.75 21.94
C ALA A 170 -8.81 -11.98 22.80
N LEU A 171 -9.29 -11.31 23.83
CA LEU A 171 -8.45 -10.70 24.86
C LEU A 171 -8.53 -11.53 26.12
N THR A 172 -7.39 -11.69 26.79
CA THR A 172 -7.29 -12.40 28.07
C THR A 172 -6.97 -11.40 29.16
N ALA A 173 -7.79 -11.36 30.20
CA ALA A 173 -7.59 -10.45 31.31
C ALA A 173 -6.55 -10.99 32.30
N THR A 174 -5.72 -10.08 32.81
CA THR A 174 -4.82 -10.32 33.94
C THR A 174 -4.89 -9.14 34.90
N GLN A 175 -4.94 -9.44 36.19
CA GLN A 175 -4.84 -8.50 37.28
C GLN A 175 -3.38 -8.25 37.67
N GLN A 176 -2.46 -9.10 37.20
CA GLN A 176 -1.04 -9.00 37.48
C GLN A 176 -0.35 -8.17 36.40
N ARG A 177 0.02 -6.94 36.73
CA ARG A 177 0.82 -6.10 35.82
C ARG A 177 2.13 -6.77 35.40
N ALA A 178 2.75 -7.55 36.29
CA ALA A 178 3.96 -8.32 36.00
C ALA A 178 3.73 -9.52 35.06
N GLY A 179 2.48 -9.96 34.91
CA GLY A 179 2.09 -11.03 33.99
C GLY A 179 1.77 -10.53 32.57
N LEU A 180 1.75 -9.22 32.35
CA LEU A 180 1.60 -8.67 31.00
C LEU A 180 2.88 -8.96 30.20
N PRO A 181 2.76 -9.57 29.00
CA PRO A 181 3.91 -9.71 28.13
C PRO A 181 4.41 -8.31 27.72
N SER A 182 5.67 -8.25 27.30
CA SER A 182 6.14 -7.08 26.56
C SER A 182 5.26 -6.89 25.32
N GLU A 183 5.14 -5.63 24.89
CA GLU A 183 4.42 -5.31 23.67
C GLU A 183 4.96 -6.18 22.51
N ALA A 184 4.07 -6.64 21.63
CA ALA A 184 4.51 -7.43 20.49
C ALA A 184 5.39 -6.58 19.58
N ALA A 185 6.56 -7.11 19.20
CA ALA A 185 7.52 -6.36 18.39
C ALA A 185 6.95 -5.99 17.00
N SER A 186 6.12 -6.86 16.41
CA SER A 186 5.39 -6.57 15.17
C SER A 186 4.43 -5.39 15.30
N VAL A 187 3.65 -5.33 16.39
CA VAL A 187 2.74 -4.21 16.67
C VAL A 187 3.51 -2.89 16.82
N ARG A 188 4.63 -2.90 17.56
CA ARG A 188 5.50 -1.72 17.69
C ARG A 188 6.07 -1.25 16.36
N ALA A 189 6.59 -2.17 15.55
CA ALA A 189 7.16 -1.84 14.24
C ALA A 189 6.10 -1.20 13.32
N MET A 190 4.90 -1.77 13.31
CA MET A 190 3.79 -1.28 12.51
C MET A 190 3.27 0.07 12.98
N PHE A 191 3.17 0.26 14.30
CA PHE A 191 2.84 1.55 14.88
C PHE A 191 3.88 2.60 14.53
N ALA A 192 5.18 2.27 14.56
CA ALA A 192 6.26 3.19 14.19
C ALA A 192 6.16 3.62 12.71
N ILE A 193 5.92 2.68 11.78
CA ILE A 193 5.69 2.99 10.36
C ILE A 193 4.51 3.94 10.20
N ARG A 194 3.40 3.66 10.89
CA ARG A 194 2.20 4.48 10.79
C ARG A 194 2.40 5.88 11.38
N HIS A 195 2.99 5.96 12.56
CA HIS A 195 3.30 7.23 13.20
C HIS A 195 4.26 8.06 12.35
N ALA A 196 5.30 7.43 11.79
CA ALA A 196 6.19 8.08 10.84
C ALA A 196 5.43 8.60 9.60
N SER A 197 4.48 7.84 9.07
CA SER A 197 3.63 8.29 7.95
C SER A 197 2.80 9.53 8.29
N ASP A 198 2.25 9.61 9.50
CA ASP A 198 1.49 10.79 9.92
C ASP A 198 2.41 12.02 10.15
N MET A 199 3.66 11.81 10.56
CA MET A 199 4.69 12.87 10.59
C MET A 199 5.05 13.36 9.18
N GLU A 200 5.05 12.50 8.16
CA GLU A 200 5.36 12.87 6.77
C GLU A 200 4.37 13.90 6.20
N LEU A 201 3.09 13.79 6.58
CA LEU A 201 2.09 14.81 6.22
C LEU A 201 2.37 16.16 6.87
N GLN A 202 2.80 16.16 8.13
CA GLN A 202 3.19 17.38 8.83
C GLN A 202 4.44 18.00 8.20
N VAL A 203 5.40 17.17 7.74
CA VAL A 203 6.55 17.64 6.94
C VAL A 203 6.07 18.32 5.65
N ALA A 204 5.14 17.70 4.92
CA ALA A 204 4.55 18.28 3.73
C ALA A 204 3.82 19.62 4.01
N GLU A 205 3.11 19.72 5.14
CA GLU A 205 2.44 20.95 5.59
C GLU A 205 3.46 22.07 5.87
N HIS A 206 4.53 21.78 6.62
CA HIS A 206 5.60 22.75 6.85
C HIS A 206 6.28 23.21 5.54
N LEU A 207 6.50 22.29 4.59
CA LEU A 207 7.02 22.64 3.27
C LEU A 207 6.09 23.58 2.51
N SER A 208 4.78 23.36 2.57
CA SER A 208 3.78 24.25 1.95
C SER A 208 3.80 25.67 2.54
N ARG A 209 4.11 25.79 3.84
CA ARG A 209 4.27 27.05 4.57
C ARG A 209 5.65 27.68 4.42
N ARG A 210 6.56 27.06 3.65
CA ARG A 210 7.96 27.45 3.48
C ARG A 210 8.79 27.40 4.77
N GLU A 211 8.35 26.61 5.75
CA GLU A 211 9.00 26.41 7.06
C GLU A 211 10.06 25.30 6.97
N ARG A 212 11.07 25.47 6.10
CA ARG A 212 12.01 24.39 5.75
C ARG A 212 12.80 23.84 6.93
N LEU A 213 13.22 24.70 7.86
CA LEU A 213 13.94 24.28 9.07
C LEU A 213 13.07 23.35 9.93
N ARG A 214 11.78 23.70 10.10
CA ARG A 214 10.84 22.89 10.87
C ARG A 214 10.55 21.55 10.19
N ALA A 215 10.42 21.56 8.86
CA ALA A 215 10.30 20.34 8.07
C ALA A 215 11.51 19.40 8.24
N GLN A 216 12.73 19.95 8.27
CA GLN A 216 13.96 19.19 8.50
C GLN A 216 14.04 18.61 9.91
N GLU A 217 13.73 19.41 10.94
CA GLU A 217 13.66 18.94 12.33
C GLU A 217 12.70 17.75 12.47
N LEU A 218 11.48 17.89 11.96
CA LEU A 218 10.47 16.84 12.04
C LEU A 218 10.87 15.59 11.24
N LYS A 219 11.54 15.77 10.08
CA LYS A 219 12.07 14.65 9.29
C LYS A 219 13.16 13.89 10.05
N ASN A 220 14.01 14.58 10.80
CA ASN A 220 15.03 13.95 11.62
C ASN A 220 14.42 13.19 12.80
N GLU A 221 13.41 13.75 13.46
CA GLU A 221 12.64 13.07 14.51
C GLU A 221 11.98 11.79 13.98
N GLN A 222 11.39 11.85 12.78
CA GLN A 222 10.80 10.70 12.10
C GLN A 222 11.83 9.58 11.83
N ILE A 223 13.01 9.94 11.31
CA ILE A 223 14.10 8.98 11.05
C ILE A 223 14.57 8.35 12.36
N ALA A 224 14.70 9.13 13.44
CA ALA A 224 15.09 8.62 14.75
C ALA A 224 14.07 7.60 15.30
N LEU A 225 12.76 7.88 15.14
CA LEU A 225 11.69 6.95 15.51
C LEU A 225 11.82 5.61 14.75
N LEU A 226 11.97 5.67 13.42
CA LEU A 226 12.09 4.49 12.56
C LEU A 226 13.35 3.66 12.89
N ARG A 227 14.50 4.32 13.11
CA ARG A 227 15.75 3.66 13.52
C ARG A 227 15.60 2.96 14.86
N GLY A 228 15.04 3.63 15.87
CA GLY A 228 14.81 3.04 17.18
C GLY A 228 13.86 1.83 17.12
N ALA A 229 12.80 1.91 16.32
CA ALA A 229 11.91 0.79 16.08
C ALA A 229 12.63 -0.40 15.41
N LEU A 230 13.51 -0.13 14.45
CA LEU A 230 14.27 -1.17 13.74
C LEU A 230 15.29 -1.86 14.64
N GLU A 231 16.01 -1.11 15.46
CA GLU A 231 16.95 -1.65 16.44
C GLU A 231 16.26 -2.52 17.49
N ALA A 232 15.10 -2.08 17.99
CA ALA A 232 14.27 -2.86 18.90
C ALA A 232 13.74 -4.14 18.24
N ALA A 233 13.25 -4.04 17.00
CA ALA A 233 12.74 -5.18 16.24
C ALA A 233 13.82 -6.24 15.98
N ARG A 234 15.06 -5.82 15.70
CA ARG A 234 16.21 -6.72 15.50
C ARG A 234 16.64 -7.41 16.81
N SER A 235 16.51 -6.73 17.93
CA SER A 235 16.96 -7.22 19.24
C SER A 235 15.99 -8.24 19.85
N ASP A 236 14.68 -8.07 19.65
CA ASP A 236 13.64 -8.92 20.22
C ASP A 236 13.46 -10.27 19.49
N GLY A 237 13.95 -10.40 18.25
CA GLY A 237 13.93 -11.66 17.47
C GLY A 237 12.55 -12.22 17.11
N GLY A 238 11.47 -11.49 17.41
CA GLY A 238 10.07 -11.90 17.22
C GLY A 238 9.34 -11.22 16.05
N VAL A 239 10.05 -10.49 15.20
CA VAL A 239 9.50 -9.78 14.03
C VAL A 239 9.73 -10.61 12.77
N ASP A 240 8.72 -10.72 11.91
CA ASP A 240 8.88 -11.44 10.64
C ASP A 240 9.93 -10.71 9.75
N GLY A 241 10.73 -11.48 9.00
CA GLY A 241 11.74 -10.93 8.11
C GLY A 241 11.16 -9.96 7.09
N LYS A 242 9.90 -10.14 6.70
CA LYS A 242 9.21 -9.21 5.79
C LYS A 242 8.82 -7.89 6.47
N GLU A 243 8.40 -7.93 7.73
CA GLU A 243 8.09 -6.73 8.52
C GLU A 243 9.36 -5.91 8.79
N LEU A 244 10.48 -6.60 9.08
CA LEU A 244 11.81 -5.98 9.17
C LEU A 244 12.21 -5.31 7.85
N ALA A 245 12.09 -6.03 6.72
CA ALA A 245 12.38 -5.49 5.41
C ALA A 245 11.47 -4.29 5.06
N ALA A 246 10.22 -4.30 5.52
CA ALA A 246 9.31 -3.19 5.35
C ALA A 246 9.79 -1.94 6.09
N LEU A 247 10.17 -2.10 7.37
CA LEU A 247 10.68 -1.01 8.19
C LEU A 247 12.00 -0.45 7.65
N GLU A 248 12.91 -1.31 7.19
CA GLU A 248 14.15 -0.94 6.49
C GLU A 248 13.86 -0.13 5.23
N GLY A 249 12.91 -0.59 4.41
CA GLY A 249 12.52 0.10 3.19
C GLY A 249 11.91 1.49 3.46
N VAL A 250 11.07 1.61 4.49
CA VAL A 250 10.50 2.91 4.92
C VAL A 250 11.61 3.85 5.42
N LEU A 251 12.52 3.35 6.25
CA LEU A 251 13.65 4.12 6.76
C LEU A 251 14.55 4.62 5.64
N ALA A 252 14.97 3.75 4.72
CA ALA A 252 15.85 4.11 3.60
C ALA A 252 15.22 5.18 2.69
N ARG A 253 13.90 5.11 2.44
CA ARG A 253 13.19 6.16 1.70
C ARG A 253 13.12 7.47 2.48
N ALA A 254 12.87 7.42 3.78
CA ALA A 254 12.85 8.61 4.63
C ALA A 254 14.22 9.31 4.65
N GLU A 255 15.32 8.54 4.73
CA GLU A 255 16.69 9.06 4.67
C GLU A 255 16.99 9.73 3.32
N LYS A 256 16.62 9.09 2.20
CA LYS A 256 16.77 9.69 0.87
C LYS A 256 16.00 11.01 0.73
N VAL A 257 14.80 11.10 1.31
CA VAL A 257 14.01 12.34 1.34
C VAL A 257 14.71 13.41 2.20
N ALA A 258 15.28 13.04 3.34
CA ALA A 258 16.01 13.97 4.20
C ALA A 258 17.27 14.53 3.52
N GLU A 259 18.04 13.71 2.81
CA GLU A 259 19.21 14.15 2.04
C GLU A 259 18.84 15.22 1.00
N ARG A 260 17.77 14.98 0.23
CA ARG A 260 17.25 15.93 -0.76
C ARG A 260 16.72 17.22 -0.12
N LEU A 261 16.11 17.10 1.06
CA LEU A 261 15.65 18.25 1.84
C LEU A 261 16.81 19.11 2.36
N VAL A 262 17.95 18.51 2.70
CA VAL A 262 19.19 19.23 3.08
C VAL A 262 19.87 19.85 1.85
N ALA A 263 19.88 19.14 0.72
CA ALA A 263 20.49 19.58 -0.54
C ALA A 263 19.83 20.81 -1.19
N GLY A 264 18.75 21.34 -0.60
CA GLY A 264 18.11 22.55 -1.10
C GLY A 264 17.13 22.31 -2.25
N GLU A 265 16.68 21.07 -2.48
CA GLU A 265 15.71 20.78 -3.54
C GLU A 265 14.40 21.57 -3.41
N ASP A 266 13.72 21.71 -4.53
CA ASP A 266 12.46 22.44 -4.66
C ASP A 266 11.40 21.94 -3.67
N SER A 267 10.75 22.89 -2.97
CA SER A 267 9.86 22.55 -1.85
C SER A 267 8.58 21.86 -2.30
N GLU A 268 8.12 22.12 -3.54
CA GLU A 268 6.92 21.48 -4.09
C GLU A 268 7.21 20.03 -4.50
N LEU A 269 8.39 19.77 -5.11
CA LEU A 269 8.84 18.39 -5.35
C LEU A 269 8.93 17.59 -4.04
N MET A 270 9.53 18.18 -3.00
CA MET A 270 9.66 17.54 -1.70
C MET A 270 8.30 17.29 -1.05
N ARG A 271 7.38 18.27 -1.10
CA ARG A 271 6.02 18.12 -0.58
C ARG A 271 5.29 16.95 -1.26
N ARG A 272 5.34 16.87 -2.60
CA ARG A 272 4.69 15.78 -3.36
C ARG A 272 5.29 14.42 -3.01
N GLN A 273 6.61 14.34 -2.84
CA GLN A 273 7.27 13.12 -2.39
C GLN A 273 6.78 12.69 -1.01
N CYS A 274 6.70 13.62 -0.05
CA CYS A 274 6.19 13.35 1.30
C CYS A 274 4.75 12.79 1.27
N VAL A 275 3.89 13.37 0.43
CA VAL A 275 2.50 12.88 0.27
C VAL A 275 2.48 11.47 -0.33
N GLN A 276 3.27 11.20 -1.38
CA GLN A 276 3.37 9.84 -1.94
C GLN A 276 3.89 8.82 -0.91
N GLU A 277 4.94 9.14 -0.15
CA GLU A 277 5.45 8.24 0.89
C GLU A 277 4.40 7.95 1.96
N THR A 278 3.57 8.94 2.28
CA THR A 278 2.41 8.76 3.16
C THR A 278 1.44 7.73 2.57
N GLU A 279 1.02 7.89 1.32
CA GLU A 279 0.07 6.98 0.67
C GLU A 279 0.61 5.54 0.60
N VAL A 280 1.88 5.37 0.26
CA VAL A 280 2.55 4.06 0.23
C VAL A 280 2.59 3.45 1.63
N ALA A 281 2.90 4.24 2.65
CA ALA A 281 2.96 3.76 4.03
C ALA A 281 1.61 3.42 4.61
N ARG A 282 0.58 4.23 4.36
CA ARG A 282 -0.78 3.99 4.85
C ARG A 282 -1.43 2.74 4.25
N ALA A 283 -1.01 2.32 3.07
CA ALA A 283 -1.47 1.08 2.46
C ALA A 283 -1.03 -0.19 3.24
N MET A 284 -0.08 -0.05 4.19
CA MET A 284 0.48 -1.14 5.02
C MET A 284 0.77 -2.41 4.21
N SER A 285 1.29 -2.21 3.01
CA SER A 285 1.60 -3.25 2.03
C SER A 285 3.07 -3.62 2.15
N VAL A 286 3.34 -4.84 2.60
CA VAL A 286 4.73 -5.31 2.81
C VAL A 286 5.51 -5.36 1.50
N ALA A 287 4.88 -5.75 0.37
CA ALA A 287 5.52 -5.64 -0.94
C ALA A 287 5.63 -4.17 -1.44
N GLY A 288 4.74 -3.29 -0.97
CA GLY A 288 4.84 -1.85 -1.15
C GLY A 288 6.12 -1.27 -0.54
N PHE A 289 6.54 -1.84 0.60
CA PHE A 289 7.69 -1.43 1.38
C PHE A 289 9.01 -2.08 0.98
N SER A 290 9.00 -3.38 0.63
CA SER A 290 10.18 -4.19 0.34
C SER A 290 10.61 -4.18 -1.12
N SER A 291 9.79 -3.67 -2.06
CA SER A 291 10.18 -3.59 -3.47
C SER A 291 11.19 -2.45 -3.73
N GLY A 292 12.37 -2.55 -3.14
CA GLY A 292 13.59 -2.23 -3.87
C GLY A 292 13.82 -3.30 -4.92
N ALA A 293 12.91 -3.44 -5.89
CA ALA A 293 13.13 -4.37 -6.99
C ALA A 293 14.36 -3.86 -7.76
N ASP A 294 15.46 -4.57 -7.52
CA ASP A 294 16.80 -4.32 -8.02
C ASP A 294 16.77 -4.08 -9.52
N SER A 295 17.37 -2.98 -9.94
CA SER A 295 17.92 -2.85 -11.27
C SER A 295 19.39 -2.47 -11.15
N ASP A 296 20.15 -3.29 -10.42
CA ASP A 296 21.58 -3.44 -10.69
C ASP A 296 21.71 -4.47 -11.80
N VAL A 297 21.46 -4.01 -13.03
CA VAL A 297 22.11 -4.61 -14.19
C VAL A 297 23.43 -3.86 -14.29
N ASP A 298 24.45 -4.36 -13.61
CA ASP A 298 25.83 -3.93 -13.83
C ASP A 298 26.14 -4.12 -15.31
N LEU A 299 26.16 -3.00 -16.07
CA LEU A 299 26.44 -2.99 -17.50
C LEU A 299 27.93 -3.15 -17.82
N ASP A 300 28.79 -3.43 -16.83
CA ASP A 300 30.26 -3.46 -17.00
C ASP A 300 30.96 -4.72 -16.46
N ALA A 301 30.26 -5.84 -16.25
CA ALA A 301 30.92 -7.11 -15.94
C ALA A 301 31.32 -7.87 -17.23
N PRO A 302 32.59 -8.31 -17.38
CA PRO A 302 33.04 -9.03 -18.56
C PRO A 302 32.40 -10.43 -18.64
N ASP A 303 31.89 -10.75 -19.83
CA ASP A 303 31.21 -11.99 -20.24
C ASP A 303 31.96 -13.27 -19.82
N ASP A 304 31.50 -13.91 -18.74
CA ASP A 304 31.79 -15.30 -18.41
C ASP A 304 30.52 -16.15 -18.58
N GLY A 305 30.32 -16.61 -19.82
CA GLY A 305 29.12 -17.35 -20.22
C GLY A 305 28.81 -18.56 -19.34
N SER A 306 27.81 -18.45 -18.46
CA SER A 306 27.05 -19.60 -17.96
C SER A 306 25.71 -19.31 -17.26
N THR A 307 24.89 -18.33 -17.67
CA THR A 307 23.50 -18.25 -17.19
C THR A 307 22.53 -17.65 -18.21
N SER A 308 22.04 -18.47 -19.14
CA SER A 308 20.91 -18.14 -20.02
C SER A 308 19.72 -19.09 -19.77
N GLY A 309 19.05 -18.93 -18.63
CA GLY A 309 17.92 -19.78 -18.23
C GLY A 309 16.54 -19.09 -18.10
N GLY A 310 16.50 -17.84 -17.64
CA GLY A 310 15.24 -17.21 -17.19
C GLY A 310 14.25 -16.86 -18.30
N TRP A 311 14.70 -16.17 -19.35
CA TRP A 311 13.81 -15.65 -20.41
C TRP A 311 13.21 -16.74 -21.30
N ARG A 312 13.93 -17.86 -21.51
CA ARG A 312 13.42 -19.00 -22.31
C ARG A 312 12.37 -19.82 -21.57
N GLN A 313 12.37 -19.83 -20.23
CA GLN A 313 11.35 -20.51 -19.43
C GLN A 313 10.00 -19.78 -19.44
N VAL A 314 10.01 -18.44 -19.45
CA VAL A 314 8.79 -17.61 -19.56
C VAL A 314 8.13 -17.76 -20.93
N GLN A 315 8.92 -17.76 -22.01
CA GLN A 315 8.40 -18.00 -23.37
C GLN A 315 7.84 -19.40 -23.59
N ARG A 316 8.33 -20.42 -22.85
CA ARG A 316 7.81 -21.80 -22.95
C ARG A 316 6.45 -21.94 -22.26
N ARG A 317 6.27 -21.34 -21.07
CA ARG A 317 4.99 -21.34 -20.35
C ARG A 317 3.86 -20.61 -21.07
N MET A 318 4.17 -19.62 -21.91
CA MET A 318 3.18 -18.93 -22.73
C MET A 318 2.64 -19.78 -23.90
N ARG A 319 3.42 -20.73 -24.44
CA ARG A 319 2.95 -21.60 -25.54
C ARG A 319 2.09 -22.77 -25.09
N ASP A 320 2.33 -23.28 -23.88
CA ASP A 320 1.58 -24.43 -23.36
C ASP A 320 0.16 -24.05 -22.93
N PHE A 321 -0.11 -22.76 -22.68
CA PHE A 321 -1.45 -22.26 -22.32
C PHE A 321 -2.39 -22.12 -23.54
N ASP A 322 -1.86 -21.87 -24.74
CA ASP A 322 -2.65 -21.72 -25.97
C ASP A 322 -3.04 -23.06 -26.64
N GLN A 323 -2.44 -24.19 -26.24
CA GLN A 323 -2.75 -25.50 -26.84
C GLN A 323 -3.77 -26.34 -26.06
N MET A 324 -4.28 -25.85 -24.92
CA MET A 324 -5.32 -26.55 -24.13
C MET A 324 -6.76 -26.03 -24.35
N SER A 325 -6.95 -25.05 -25.24
CA SER A 325 -8.25 -24.42 -25.52
C SER A 325 -8.80 -24.70 -26.93
N GLY A 326 -8.40 -25.81 -27.56
CA GLY A 326 -8.82 -26.13 -28.93
C GLY A 326 -8.98 -27.62 -29.25
N SER A 327 -10.02 -28.28 -28.72
CA SER A 327 -10.66 -29.40 -29.45
C SER A 327 -12.07 -29.69 -28.91
N GLY A 328 -13.08 -29.33 -29.70
CA GLY A 328 -14.48 -29.57 -29.41
C GLY A 328 -15.39 -29.11 -30.54
N SER A 329 -15.04 -29.40 -31.80
CA SER A 329 -15.89 -29.12 -32.95
C SER A 329 -16.97 -30.21 -33.10
N CYS A 330 -18.20 -29.83 -32.81
CA CYS A 330 -19.39 -30.62 -33.11
C CYS A 330 -19.70 -30.53 -34.61
N SER A 331 -19.75 -31.66 -35.32
CA SER A 331 -20.19 -31.73 -36.73
C SER A 331 -21.67 -32.09 -36.80
N PRO A 332 -22.49 -31.44 -37.66
CA PRO A 332 -23.83 -31.92 -37.97
C PRO A 332 -23.77 -32.91 -39.15
N ARG A 333 -24.38 -34.09 -38.99
CA ARG A 333 -24.68 -34.99 -40.11
C ARG A 333 -26.15 -34.88 -40.48
N SER A 334 -26.39 -34.58 -41.75
CA SER A 334 -27.68 -34.63 -42.43
C SER A 334 -27.88 -35.99 -43.13
N VAL A 335 -29.09 -36.53 -42.97
CA VAL A 335 -29.90 -37.38 -43.87
C VAL A 335 -29.33 -38.73 -44.36
N GLY A 336 -30.08 -39.78 -44.02
CA GLY A 336 -30.03 -41.16 -44.51
C GLY A 336 -30.97 -42.00 -43.67
#